data_AF-A0A7S2DL41-F1
#
_entry.id   AF-A0A7S2DL41-F1
#
_cell.length_a   1.000
_cell.length_b   1.000
_cell.length_c   1.000
_cell.angle_alpha   90.00
_cell.angle_beta   90.00
_cell.angle_gamma   90.00
#
_symmetry.space_group_name_H-M   'P 1'
#
loop_
_entity.id
_entity.type
_entity.pdbx_description
1 polymer ?
#
loop_
_entity_poly.entity_id
_entity_poly.type
_entity_poly.pdbx_seq_one_letter_code
_entity_poly.pdbx_strand_id
1 'polypeptide(L)'
;ARVRVVGLQELQYEDNAAGRAVSQETADELTIAGEVDRVYLDAPERVLLRAPGHPDLAIEKSGFRDMVVWNLGEVKARSMKDLGEGEWRHYVCLEAGAIGQPVQVAPGESFSARQAFTVLASPCSDLASPCSVL
;
A
#
# COMPACT_ATOMS: atom_id res chain seq x y z
N ALA A 1 -14.41 -9.39 6.67
CA ALA A 1 -14.69 -7.95 6.60
C ALA A 1 -13.69 -7.30 5.63
N ARG A 2 -13.98 -6.13 5.04
CA ARG A 2 -13.08 -5.52 4.03
C ARG A 2 -12.04 -4.65 4.72
N VAL A 3 -10.77 -4.78 4.31
CA VAL A 3 -9.67 -3.92 4.79
C VAL A 3 -9.66 -2.60 4.04
N ARG A 4 -9.13 -1.55 4.68
CA ARG A 4 -9.10 -0.17 4.18
C ARG A 4 -7.69 0.39 4.24
N VAL A 5 -7.29 1.14 3.22
CA VAL A 5 -6.00 1.86 3.20
C VAL A 5 -6.28 3.36 3.25
N VAL A 6 -5.66 4.05 4.21
CA VAL A 6 -5.85 5.48 4.48
C VAL A 6 -4.58 6.25 4.13
N GLY A 7 -4.74 7.47 3.60
CA GLY A 7 -3.63 8.35 3.22
C GLY A 7 -3.32 8.38 1.74
N LEU A 8 -4.21 7.84 0.91
CA LEU A 8 -4.05 7.79 -0.55
C LEU A 8 -4.98 8.75 -1.30
N GLN A 9 -5.89 9.43 -0.59
CA GLN A 9 -6.85 10.35 -1.18
C GLN A 9 -6.13 11.46 -1.96
N GLU A 10 -6.71 11.87 -3.09
CA GLU A 10 -6.23 12.85 -4.05
C GLU A 10 -4.92 12.49 -4.77
N LEU A 11 -4.28 11.37 -4.44
CA LEU A 11 -3.09 10.92 -5.15
C LEU A 11 -3.43 10.38 -6.54
N GLN A 12 -2.51 10.59 -7.48
CA GLN A 12 -2.53 9.90 -8.76
C GLN A 12 -1.97 8.48 -8.60
N TYR A 13 -2.56 7.54 -9.33
CA TYR A 13 -2.04 6.19 -9.43
C TYR A 13 -2.06 5.67 -10.88
N GLU A 14 -1.11 4.80 -11.19
CA GLU A 14 -1.15 3.94 -12.37
C GLU A 14 -1.78 2.59 -11.99
N ASP A 15 -2.80 2.13 -12.74
CA ASP A 15 -3.49 0.87 -12.48
C ASP A 15 -3.09 -0.21 -13.49
N ASN A 16 -2.25 -1.15 -13.07
CA ASN A 16 -1.77 -2.25 -13.89
C ASN A 16 -2.89 -3.24 -14.27
N ALA A 17 -3.92 -3.39 -13.42
CA ALA A 17 -5.09 -4.21 -13.75
C ALA A 17 -5.94 -3.56 -14.86
N ALA A 18 -5.85 -2.24 -15.01
CA ALA A 18 -6.47 -1.46 -16.09
C ALA A 18 -5.48 -1.03 -17.19
N GLY A 19 -4.41 -1.79 -17.42
CA GLY A 19 -3.47 -1.52 -18.53
C GLY A 19 -2.62 -0.26 -18.34
N ARG A 20 -2.25 0.05 -17.09
CA ARG A 20 -1.53 1.26 -16.66
C ARG A 20 -2.29 2.56 -16.91
N ALA A 21 -3.62 2.50 -16.87
CA ALA A 21 -4.44 3.70 -16.88
C ALA A 21 -4.10 4.59 -15.67
N VAL A 22 -3.97 5.90 -15.89
CA VAL A 22 -3.76 6.87 -14.82
C VAL A 22 -5.10 7.36 -14.30
N SER A 23 -5.27 7.39 -12.99
CA SER A 23 -6.47 7.90 -12.33
C SER A 23 -6.11 8.56 -11.01
N GLN A 24 -7.08 9.24 -10.39
CA GLN A 24 -6.94 9.85 -9.09
C GLN A 24 -7.79 9.09 -8.07
N GLU A 25 -7.26 8.86 -6.87
CA GLU A 25 -8.02 8.27 -5.78
C GLU A 25 -8.92 9.30 -5.12
N THR A 26 -10.23 9.17 -5.33
CA THR A 26 -11.22 10.09 -4.79
C THR A 26 -11.75 9.65 -3.43
N ALA A 27 -11.55 8.39 -3.05
CA ALA A 27 -12.01 7.89 -1.77
C ALA A 27 -11.12 8.41 -0.63
N ASP A 28 -11.76 8.79 0.47
CA ASP A 28 -11.10 9.09 1.75
C ASP A 28 -10.31 7.88 2.27
N GLU A 29 -10.88 6.68 2.09
CA GLU A 29 -10.22 5.41 2.37
C GLU A 29 -10.44 4.41 1.21
N LEU A 30 -9.35 3.89 0.68
CA LEU A 30 -9.40 2.84 -0.34
C LEU A 30 -9.91 1.54 0.29
N THR A 31 -11.04 1.03 -0.18
CA THR A 31 -11.58 -0.28 0.23
C THR A 31 -11.07 -1.39 -0.67
N ILE A 32 -10.40 -2.38 -0.09
CA ILE A 32 -9.95 -3.57 -0.84
C ILE A 32 -11.08 -4.60 -0.86
N ALA A 33 -11.69 -4.78 -2.03
CA ALA A 33 -12.85 -5.65 -2.22
C ALA A 33 -12.65 -6.78 -3.24
N GLY A 34 -11.47 -6.82 -3.88
CA GLY A 34 -11.14 -7.73 -4.97
C GLY A 34 -9.77 -7.37 -5.53
N GLU A 35 -9.60 -7.57 -6.84
CA GLU A 35 -8.36 -7.24 -7.51
C GLU A 35 -8.03 -5.75 -7.40
N VAL A 36 -6.79 -5.45 -7.04
CA VAL A 36 -6.18 -4.12 -7.10
C VAL A 36 -4.72 -4.28 -7.46
N ASP A 37 -4.22 -3.44 -8.35
CA ASP A 37 -2.81 -3.43 -8.76
C ASP A 37 -2.43 -2.00 -9.14
N ARG A 38 -2.23 -1.17 -8.12
CA ARG A 38 -2.09 0.28 -8.27
C ARG A 38 -0.77 0.77 -7.72
N VAL A 39 -0.08 1.59 -8.49
CA VAL A 39 1.12 2.33 -8.07
C VAL A 39 0.73 3.78 -7.79
N TYR A 40 0.66 4.16 -6.52
CA TYR A 40 0.44 5.53 -6.09
C TYR A 40 1.76 6.30 -6.17
N LEU A 41 1.80 7.31 -7.04
CA LEU A 41 3.00 8.10 -7.31
C LEU A 41 3.17 9.19 -6.24
N ASP A 42 4.41 9.43 -5.82
CA ASP A 42 4.75 10.45 -4.82
C ASP A 42 3.87 10.35 -3.54
N ALA A 43 3.60 9.11 -3.13
CA ALA A 43 2.79 8.79 -1.96
C ALA A 43 3.45 9.32 -0.66
N PRO A 44 2.65 9.65 0.37
CA PRO A 44 3.17 10.12 1.65
C PRO A 44 4.10 9.09 2.30
N GLU A 45 4.93 9.55 3.23
CA GLU A 45 5.83 8.67 3.99
C GLU A 45 5.07 7.65 4.87
N ARG A 46 3.82 7.93 5.22
CA ARG A 46 2.99 7.06 6.06
C ARG A 46 1.62 6.82 5.44
N VAL A 47 1.19 5.55 5.46
CA VAL A 47 -0.19 5.12 5.20
C VAL A 47 -0.67 4.21 6.34
N LEU A 48 -1.98 4.08 6.52
CA LEU A 48 -2.56 3.17 7.51
C LEU A 48 -3.33 2.06 6.82
N LEU A 49 -3.17 0.83 7.32
CA LEU A 49 -4.03 -0.30 7.02
C LEU A 49 -4.98 -0.51 8.20
N ARG A 50 -6.29 -0.43 7.92
CA ARG A 50 -7.37 -0.69 8.88
C ARG A 50 -8.06 -1.99 8.53
N ALA A 51 -8.16 -2.89 9.51
CA ALA A 51 -8.85 -4.17 9.36
C ALA A 51 -9.86 -4.34 10.51
N PRO A 52 -11.15 -4.60 10.22
CA PRO A 52 -12.16 -4.74 11.27
C PRO A 52 -11.81 -5.84 12.27
N GLY A 53 -11.77 -5.49 13.56
CA GLY A 53 -11.39 -6.40 14.64
C GLY A 53 -9.89 -6.52 14.91
N HIS A 54 -9.05 -5.75 14.20
CA HIS A 54 -7.61 -5.70 14.40
C HIS A 54 -7.15 -4.27 14.74
N PRO A 55 -6.01 -4.10 15.44
CA PRO A 55 -5.39 -2.79 15.56
C PRO A 55 -4.96 -2.25 14.19
N ASP A 56 -4.92 -0.92 14.06
CA ASP A 56 -4.39 -0.27 12.87
C ASP A 56 -2.91 -0.63 12.71
N LEU A 57 -2.48 -0.84 11.46
CA LEU A 57 -1.08 -1.03 11.11
C LEU A 57 -0.61 0.22 10.38
N ALA A 58 0.43 0.88 10.90
CA ALA A 58 1.12 1.94 10.20
C ALA A 58 2.21 1.36 9.30
N ILE A 59 2.20 1.77 8.03
CA ILE A 59 3.23 1.46 7.06
C ILE A 59 3.97 2.76 6.78
N GLU A 60 5.25 2.79 7.14
CA GLU A 60 6.11 3.96 6.99
C GLU A 60 7.23 3.66 6.02
N LYS A 61 7.53 4.60 5.13
CA LYS A 61 8.60 4.50 4.15
C LYS A 61 9.55 5.68 4.21
N SER A 62 10.84 5.41 4.01
CA SER A 62 11.87 6.42 3.77
C SER A 62 12.76 5.99 2.61
N GLY A 63 13.26 6.95 1.83
CA GLY A 63 14.03 6.69 0.61
C GLY A 63 13.19 6.21 -0.60
N PHE A 64 11.97 5.71 -0.38
CA PHE A 64 11.01 5.34 -1.42
C PHE A 64 9.94 6.41 -1.63
N ARG A 65 9.63 6.71 -2.89
CA ARG A 65 8.66 7.75 -3.28
C ARG A 65 7.25 7.20 -3.43
N ASP A 66 7.13 6.00 -3.96
CA ASP A 66 5.86 5.44 -4.41
C ASP A 66 5.35 4.38 -3.43
N MET A 67 4.05 4.09 -3.51
CA MET A 67 3.39 3.04 -2.74
C MET A 67 2.55 2.18 -3.68
N VAL A 68 2.82 0.88 -3.73
CA VAL A 68 1.96 -0.08 -4.42
C VAL A 68 0.89 -0.58 -3.45
N VAL A 69 -0.35 -0.65 -3.91
CA VAL A 69 -1.43 -1.38 -3.25
C VAL A 69 -1.84 -2.53 -4.16
N TRP A 70 -1.68 -3.77 -3.67
CA TRP A 70 -1.91 -4.96 -4.49
C TRP A 70 -2.68 -6.07 -3.77
N ASN A 71 -3.62 -6.67 -4.51
CA ASN A 71 -4.33 -7.90 -4.17
C ASN A 71 -4.75 -8.58 -5.48
N LEU A 72 -4.55 -9.89 -5.61
CA LEU A 72 -4.89 -10.62 -6.83
C LEU A 72 -6.39 -10.65 -7.14
N GLY A 73 -7.23 -10.55 -6.10
CA GLY A 73 -8.64 -10.87 -6.19
C GLY A 73 -8.88 -12.35 -6.54
N GLU A 74 -10.16 -12.74 -6.53
CA GLU A 74 -10.54 -14.13 -6.69
C GLU A 74 -10.16 -14.74 -8.04
N VAL A 75 -10.35 -13.97 -9.13
CA VAL A 75 -10.19 -14.49 -10.49
C VAL A 75 -8.72 -14.80 -10.79
N LYS A 76 -7.80 -13.86 -10.53
CA LYS A 76 -6.37 -14.12 -10.76
C LYS A 76 -5.79 -15.11 -9.75
N ALA A 77 -6.25 -15.10 -8.49
CA ALA A 77 -5.79 -16.04 -7.48
C ALA A 77 -6.00 -17.52 -7.89
N ARG A 78 -7.09 -17.84 -8.60
CA ARG A 78 -7.35 -19.22 -9.10
C ARG A 78 -6.28 -19.74 -10.07
N SER A 79 -5.51 -18.84 -10.69
CA SER A 79 -4.44 -19.21 -11.63
C SER A 79 -3.06 -19.31 -10.96
N MET A 80 -2.94 -18.88 -9.71
CA MET A 80 -1.68 -18.84 -8.97
C MET A 80 -1.50 -20.13 -8.18
N LYS A 81 -0.55 -20.97 -8.61
CA LYS A 81 -0.36 -22.33 -8.06
C LYS A 81 0.16 -22.36 -6.63
N ASP A 82 0.87 -21.31 -6.23
CA ASP A 82 1.46 -21.10 -4.91
C ASP A 82 0.52 -20.35 -3.96
N LEU A 83 -0.72 -20.05 -4.38
CA LEU A 83 -1.75 -19.43 -3.55
C LEU A 83 -2.95 -20.37 -3.38
N GLY A 84 -3.34 -20.64 -2.13
CA GLY A 84 -4.48 -21.49 -1.81
C GLY A 84 -5.82 -20.87 -2.22
N GLU A 85 -6.86 -21.70 -2.30
CA GLU A 85 -8.21 -21.24 -2.59
C GLU A 85 -8.69 -20.27 -1.48
N GLY A 86 -9.11 -19.07 -1.89
CA GLY A 86 -9.61 -18.05 -0.95
C GLY A 86 -8.53 -17.27 -0.19
N GLU A 87 -7.27 -17.65 -0.29
CA GLU A 87 -6.13 -16.98 0.40
C GLU A 87 -5.98 -15.50 0.01
N TRP A 88 -6.47 -15.10 -1.18
CA TRP A 88 -6.54 -13.68 -1.58
C TRP A 88 -7.31 -12.79 -0.59
N ARG A 89 -8.18 -13.36 0.25
CA ARG A 89 -8.92 -12.62 1.27
C ARG A 89 -8.10 -12.33 2.54
N HIS A 90 -6.94 -12.97 2.67
CA HIS A 90 -6.13 -12.99 3.88
C HIS A 90 -4.86 -12.14 3.78
N TYR A 91 -4.63 -11.49 2.64
CA TYR A 91 -3.51 -10.57 2.48
C TYR A 91 -3.90 -9.31 1.69
N VAL A 92 -3.13 -8.27 1.88
CA VAL A 92 -3.01 -7.14 0.97
C VAL A 92 -1.54 -6.73 0.99
N CYS A 93 -0.99 -6.40 -0.17
CA CYS A 93 0.36 -5.90 -0.26
C CYS A 93 0.35 -4.37 -0.26
N LEU A 94 1.20 -3.81 0.61
CA LEU A 94 1.56 -2.40 0.65
C LEU A 94 3.07 -2.34 0.48
N GLU A 95 3.53 -1.88 -0.68
CA GLU A 95 4.93 -2.01 -1.11
C GLU A 95 5.50 -0.63 -1.41
N ALA A 96 6.44 -0.16 -0.59
CA ALA A 96 7.16 1.06 -0.83
C ALA A 96 8.19 0.83 -1.95
N GLY A 97 8.25 1.76 -2.91
CA GLY A 97 9.14 1.63 -4.06
C GLY A 97 9.60 2.95 -4.65
N ALA A 98 10.50 2.85 -5.64
CA ALA A 98 10.89 3.94 -6.53
C ALA A 98 10.61 3.48 -7.97
N ILE A 99 9.36 3.65 -8.40
CA ILE A 99 8.79 3.06 -9.62
C ILE A 99 8.61 4.15 -10.67
N GLY A 100 7.87 5.22 -10.34
CA GLY A 100 7.60 6.31 -11.27
C GLY A 100 8.87 7.08 -11.64
N GLN A 101 9.80 7.19 -10.69
CA GLN A 101 11.13 7.76 -10.92
C GLN A 101 12.20 6.85 -10.29
N PRO A 102 12.81 5.94 -11.08
CA PRO A 102 13.86 5.05 -10.59
C PRO A 102 15.06 5.83 -10.06
N VAL A 103 15.61 5.37 -8.93
CA VAL A 103 16.80 5.97 -8.33
C VAL A 103 18.03 5.68 -9.21
N GLN A 104 18.80 6.71 -9.50
CA GLN A 104 20.10 6.60 -10.16
C GLN A 104 21.21 6.67 -9.10
N VAL A 105 22.15 5.73 -9.15
CA VAL A 105 23.29 5.66 -8.23
C VAL A 105 24.58 5.71 -9.04
N ALA A 106 25.40 6.76 -8.86
CA ALA A 106 26.65 6.90 -9.60
C ALA A 106 27.77 6.01 -9.03
N PRO A 107 28.88 5.79 -9.77
CA PRO A 107 30.01 5.05 -9.24
C PRO A 107 30.54 5.64 -7.93
N GLY A 108 30.62 4.80 -6.88
CA GLY A 108 31.07 5.21 -5.54
C GLY A 108 29.96 5.73 -4.63
N GLU A 109 28.73 5.89 -5.12
CA GLU A 109 27.58 6.28 -4.31
C GLU A 109 26.82 5.07 -3.77
N SER A 110 25.89 5.32 -2.84
CA SER A 110 24.98 4.33 -2.29
C SER A 110 23.57 4.88 -2.16
N PHE A 111 22.60 3.99 -2.22
CA PHE A 111 21.20 4.28 -1.95
C PHE A 111 20.72 3.43 -0.78
N SER A 112 19.93 4.03 0.11
CA SER A 112 19.30 3.35 1.23
C SER A 112 17.84 3.75 1.32
N ALA A 113 16.99 2.76 1.57
CA ALA A 113 15.57 2.94 1.77
C ALA A 113 15.07 1.95 2.81
N ARG A 114 13.92 2.26 3.40
CA ARG A 114 13.31 1.46 4.46
C ARG A 114 11.81 1.46 4.29
N GLN A 115 11.21 0.32 4.60
CA GLN A 115 9.80 0.21 4.95
C GLN A 115 9.70 -0.37 6.36
N ALA A 116 8.83 0.20 7.18
CA ALA A 116 8.57 -0.22 8.54
C ALA A 116 7.07 -0.48 8.73
N PHE A 117 6.76 -1.50 9.52
CA PHE A 117 5.41 -1.86 9.90
C PHE A 117 5.29 -1.73 11.42
N THR A 118 4.31 -0.96 11.87
CA THR A 118 4.11 -0.68 13.30
C THR A 118 2.65 -0.94 13.67
N VAL A 119 2.42 -1.87 14.61
CA VAL A 119 1.07 -2.12 15.15
C VAL A 119 0.75 -1.03 16.16
N LEU A 120 -0.38 -0.35 15.98
CA LEU A 120 -0.77 0.78 16.81
C LEU A 120 -1.61 0.31 18.01
N ALA A 121 -1.38 0.90 19.18
CA ALA A 121 -2.09 0.58 20.42
C ALA A 121 -3.50 1.16 20.49
N SER A 122 -3.82 2.12 19.63
CA SER A 122 -5.14 2.73 19.51
C SER A 122 -5.38 3.16 18.07
N PRO A 123 -6.65 3.20 17.60
CA PRO A 123 -6.96 3.71 16.27
C PRO A 123 -6.39 5.11 16.11
N CYS A 124 -5.58 5.31 15.07
CA CYS A 124 -4.98 6.63 14.88
C CYS A 124 -6.01 7.54 14.24
N SER A 125 -6.31 8.66 14.90
CA SER A 125 -7.27 9.63 14.40
C SER A 125 -6.75 10.37 13.17
N ASP A 126 -5.43 10.47 12.99
CA ASP A 126 -4.80 11.22 11.90
C ASP A 126 -3.37 10.67 11.59
N LEU A 127 -3.00 10.67 10.31
CA LEU A 127 -1.70 10.24 9.79
C LEU A 127 -0.53 11.08 10.34
N ALA A 128 -0.78 12.36 10.61
CA ALA A 128 0.23 13.34 11.03
C ALA A 128 0.56 13.30 12.54
N SER A 129 -0.29 12.69 13.35
CA SER A 129 -0.07 12.63 14.80
C SER A 129 0.80 11.43 15.21
N PRO A 130 1.58 11.52 16.31
CA PRO A 130 2.22 10.35 16.89
C PRO A 130 1.14 9.40 17.43
N CYS A 131 0.87 8.32 16.71
CA CYS A 131 0.01 7.25 17.18
C CYS A 131 0.72 6.48 18.30
N SER A 132 0.02 6.11 19.38
CA SER A 132 0.58 5.23 20.40
C SER A 132 0.90 3.86 19.80
N VAL A 133 2.08 3.32 20.09
CA VAL A 133 2.56 2.01 19.61
C VAL A 133 2.39 0.96 20.70
N LEU A 134 2.15 -0.31 20.33
CA LEU A 134 2.10 -1.44 21.25
C LEU A 134 3.50 -1.89 21.69
#